data_AF-A0A086K6M1-F1
#
_entry.id   AF-A0A086K6M1-F1
#
_cell.length_a   1.000
_cell.length_b   1.000
_cell.length_c   1.000
_cell.angle_alpha   90.00
_cell.angle_beta   90.00
_cell.angle_gamma   90.00
#
_symmetry.space_group_name_H-M   'P 1'
#
loop_
_entity.id
_entity.type
_entity.pdbx_description
1 polymer ?
#
loop_
_entity_poly.entity_id
_entity_poly.type
_entity_poly.pdbx_seq_one_letter_code
_entity_poly.pdbx_strand_id
1 'polypeptide(L)'
;TPGVGDFHGCPFKHFDKPQLQKLLTEFGLSFNQLLPVLKYKDTNEYQLACREFFMQTHPGSEGEGVGNHPNHFYEASRRYARRQAGPSAVSPAEANSEKVKEEDANLA
;
A
#
# COMPACT_ATOMS: atom_id res chain seq x y z
N THR A 1 -13.61 -16.38 7.35
CA THR A 1 -12.72 -15.88 8.42
C THR A 1 -11.63 -16.91 8.59
N PRO A 2 -10.36 -16.52 8.75
CA PRO A 2 -9.25 -17.47 8.91
C PRO A 2 -9.42 -18.33 10.16
N GLY A 3 -9.03 -19.61 10.09
CA GLY A 3 -9.00 -20.53 11.23
C GLY A 3 -7.66 -20.55 11.98
N VAL A 4 -7.54 -21.42 12.99
CA VAL A 4 -6.28 -21.63 13.69
C VAL A 4 -5.24 -22.23 12.73
N GLY A 5 -4.09 -21.57 12.60
CA GLY A 5 -3.02 -21.97 11.68
C GLY A 5 -3.12 -21.39 10.27
N ASP A 6 -4.18 -20.65 9.96
CA ASP A 6 -4.31 -19.93 8.70
C ASP A 6 -3.67 -18.54 8.74
N PHE A 7 -3.01 -18.15 7.65
CA PHE A 7 -2.35 -16.84 7.50
C PHE A 7 -2.90 -16.00 6.33
N HIS A 8 -4.08 -16.38 5.81
CA HIS A 8 -4.73 -15.68 4.71
C HIS A 8 -5.72 -14.60 5.20
N GLY A 9 -6.21 -13.79 4.27
CA GLY A 9 -7.21 -12.76 4.54
C GLY A 9 -6.63 -11.38 4.82
N CYS A 10 -7.50 -10.44 5.19
CA CYS A 10 -7.13 -9.04 5.45
C CYS A 10 -6.85 -8.81 6.95
N PRO A 11 -5.63 -8.43 7.34
CA PRO A 11 -5.30 -8.16 8.74
C PRO A 11 -6.18 -7.06 9.36
N PHE A 12 -6.51 -6.01 8.58
CA PHE A 12 -7.38 -4.93 9.04
C PHE A 12 -8.78 -5.42 9.45
N LYS A 13 -9.26 -6.51 8.82
CA LYS A 13 -10.55 -7.14 9.12
C LYS A 13 -10.48 -8.20 10.21
N HIS A 14 -9.45 -9.05 10.18
CA HIS A 14 -9.43 -10.28 10.97
C HIS A 14 -8.66 -10.21 12.28
N PHE A 15 -7.68 -9.31 12.39
CA PHE A 15 -7.00 -9.12 13.67
C PHE A 15 -7.91 -8.34 14.60
N ASP A 16 -7.81 -8.53 15.91
CA ASP A 16 -8.40 -7.58 16.85
C ASP A 16 -7.58 -6.28 16.88
N LYS A 17 -8.06 -5.27 17.63
CA LYS A 17 -7.39 -3.97 17.70
C LYS A 17 -6.00 -4.06 18.35
N PRO A 18 -5.80 -4.76 19.49
CA PRO A 18 -4.47 -4.99 20.07
C PRO A 18 -3.48 -5.69 19.10
N GLN A 19 -3.90 -6.76 18.42
CA GLN A 19 -3.09 -7.49 17.45
C GLN A 19 -2.70 -6.61 16.27
N LEU A 20 -3.65 -5.84 15.72
CA LEU A 20 -3.35 -4.92 14.63
C LEU A 20 -2.39 -3.81 15.08
N GLN A 21 -2.61 -3.23 16.26
CA GLN A 21 -1.72 -2.19 16.80
C GLN A 21 -0.29 -2.72 16.94
N LYS A 22 -0.12 -3.92 17.52
CA LYS A 22 1.19 -4.58 17.63
C LYS A 22 1.85 -4.74 16.25
N LEU A 23 1.12 -5.27 15.28
CA LEU A 23 1.61 -5.46 13.91
C LEU A 23 2.07 -4.12 13.31
N LEU A 24 1.27 -3.07 13.40
CA LEU A 24 1.61 -1.75 12.83
C LEU A 24 2.84 -1.13 13.50
N THR A 25 3.01 -1.33 14.81
CA THR A 25 4.23 -0.91 15.53
C THR A 25 5.46 -1.71 15.06
N GLU A 26 5.34 -3.00 14.78
CA GLU A 26 6.43 -3.81 14.19
C GLU A 26 6.83 -3.31 12.78
N PHE A 27 5.89 -2.73 12.03
CA PHE A 27 6.16 -2.02 10.76
C PHE A 27 6.76 -0.62 10.94
N GLY A 28 7.03 -0.19 12.18
CA GLY A 28 7.73 1.06 12.48
C GLY A 28 6.82 2.29 12.62
N LEU A 29 5.50 2.13 12.69
CA LEU A 29 4.59 3.26 12.93
C LEU A 29 4.61 3.67 14.40
N SER A 30 4.71 4.99 14.63
CA SER A 30 4.44 5.58 15.94
C SER A 30 2.96 5.49 16.30
N PHE A 31 2.64 5.69 17.58
CA PHE A 31 1.25 5.71 18.06
C PHE A 31 0.37 6.72 17.30
N ASN A 32 0.90 7.90 16.99
CA ASN A 32 0.14 8.91 16.26
C ASN A 32 -0.16 8.50 14.81
N GLN A 33 0.75 7.76 14.18
CA GLN A 33 0.58 7.30 12.79
C GLN A 33 -0.40 6.12 12.69
N LEU A 34 -0.50 5.27 13.72
CA LEU A 34 -1.45 4.15 13.71
C LEU A 34 -2.88 4.57 14.08
N LEU A 35 -3.10 5.69 14.78
CA LEU A 35 -4.44 6.16 15.15
C LEU A 35 -5.43 6.28 13.98
N PRO A 36 -5.10 6.92 12.84
CA PRO A 36 -6.02 7.00 11.71
C PRO A 36 -6.28 5.63 11.07
N VAL A 37 -5.30 4.73 11.06
CA VAL A 37 -5.48 3.33 10.59
C VAL A 37 -6.49 2.59 11.46
N LEU A 38 -6.35 2.71 12.79
CA LEU A 38 -7.26 2.09 13.75
C LEU A 38 -8.67 2.68 13.70
N LYS A 39 -8.81 3.98 13.39
CA LYS A 39 -10.12 4.62 13.20
C LYS A 39 -10.90 3.96 12.06
N TYR A 40 -10.26 3.74 10.90
CA TYR A 40 -10.87 3.05 9.77
C TYR A 40 -11.18 1.58 10.05
N LYS A 41 -10.37 0.92 10.90
CA LYS A 41 -10.72 -0.41 11.40
C LYS A 41 -12.03 -0.40 12.18
N ASP A 42 -12.16 0.53 13.13
CA ASP A 42 -13.31 0.60 14.04
C ASP A 42 -14.63 0.86 13.29
N THR A 43 -14.57 1.53 12.12
CA THR A 43 -15.71 1.75 11.21
C THR A 43 -15.90 0.65 10.15
N ASN A 44 -15.10 -0.43 10.19
CA ASN A 44 -15.06 -1.50 9.20
C ASN A 44 -14.67 -1.07 7.78
N GLU A 45 -14.01 0.09 7.63
CA GLU A 45 -13.52 0.64 6.37
C GLU A 45 -12.12 0.10 6.04
N TYR A 46 -11.98 -1.22 5.93
CA TYR A 46 -10.68 -1.90 5.86
C TYR A 46 -9.80 -1.50 4.66
N GLN A 47 -10.42 -1.15 3.53
CA GLN A 47 -9.69 -0.67 2.35
C GLN A 47 -9.06 0.70 2.63
N LEU A 48 -9.77 1.57 3.34
CA LEU A 48 -9.25 2.87 3.78
C LEU A 48 -8.16 2.69 4.84
N ALA A 49 -8.30 1.73 5.76
CA ALA A 49 -7.24 1.37 6.70
C ALA A 49 -5.96 0.93 5.98
N CYS A 50 -6.08 0.12 4.92
CA CYS A 50 -4.95 -0.30 4.08
C CYS A 50 -4.29 0.89 3.36
N ARG A 51 -5.09 1.78 2.77
CA ARG A 51 -4.60 3.00 2.12
C ARG A 51 -3.91 3.94 3.12
N GLU A 52 -4.48 4.11 4.31
CA GLU A 52 -3.90 4.92 5.37
C GLU A 52 -2.55 4.37 5.81
N PHE A 53 -2.46 3.06 6.08
CA PHE A 53 -1.19 2.40 6.40
C PHE A 53 -0.13 2.63 5.30
N PHE A 54 -0.53 2.55 4.03
CA PHE A 54 0.36 2.83 2.91
C PHE A 54 0.88 4.27 2.94
N MET A 55 0.02 5.27 3.13
CA MET A 55 0.44 6.68 3.19
C MET A 55 1.37 6.94 4.38
N GLN A 56 1.14 6.30 5.52
CA GLN A 56 1.99 6.42 6.72
C GLN A 56 3.39 5.80 6.52
N THR A 57 3.50 4.76 5.68
CA THR A 57 4.77 4.08 5.35
C THR A 57 5.47 4.62 4.11
N HIS A 58 4.78 5.41 3.30
CA HIS A 58 5.29 6.04 2.08
C HIS A 58 5.01 7.56 2.11
N PRO A 59 5.70 8.34 2.97
CA PRO A 59 5.43 9.76 3.14
C PRO A 59 5.46 10.52 1.81
N GLY A 60 4.44 11.33 1.56
CA GLY A 60 4.26 12.10 0.32
C GLY A 60 3.58 11.33 -0.82
N SER A 61 3.16 10.09 -0.61
CA SER A 61 2.36 9.33 -1.58
C SER A 61 0.86 9.54 -1.38
N GLU A 62 0.10 9.67 -2.47
CA GLU A 62 -1.36 9.85 -2.44
C GLU A 62 -2.14 8.53 -2.24
N GLY A 63 -1.46 7.39 -2.30
CA GLY A 63 -2.09 6.08 -2.10
C GLY A 63 -3.15 5.73 -3.16
N GLU A 64 -3.00 6.24 -4.39
CA GLU A 64 -3.95 5.99 -5.49
C GLU A 64 -4.06 4.49 -5.80
N GLY A 65 -5.30 3.99 -5.87
CA GLY A 65 -5.60 2.57 -6.14
C GLY A 65 -5.32 1.60 -4.99
N VAL A 66 -4.62 2.04 -3.94
CA VAL A 66 -4.30 1.22 -2.76
C VAL A 66 -5.55 0.91 -1.94
N GLY A 67 -5.64 -0.32 -1.43
CA GLY A 67 -6.76 -0.81 -0.63
C GLY A 67 -7.75 -1.68 -1.43
N ASN A 68 -7.73 -1.61 -2.77
CA ASN A 68 -8.65 -2.38 -3.62
C ASN A 68 -8.10 -3.75 -4.04
N HIS A 69 -6.79 -3.87 -4.23
CA HIS A 69 -6.14 -5.13 -4.60
C HIS A 69 -4.72 -5.19 -4.02
N PRO A 70 -4.25 -6.34 -3.50
CA PRO A 70 -2.88 -6.46 -2.96
C PRO A 70 -1.79 -6.04 -3.96
N ASN A 71 -1.94 -6.39 -5.24
CA ASN A 71 -0.97 -6.00 -6.26
C ASN A 71 -0.92 -4.49 -6.48
N HIS A 72 -2.02 -3.74 -6.31
CA HIS A 72 -1.98 -2.28 -6.43
C HIS A 72 -1.15 -1.64 -5.32
N PHE A 73 -1.19 -2.20 -4.10
CA PHE A 73 -0.28 -1.78 -3.03
C PHE A 73 1.17 -1.98 -3.46
N TYR A 74 1.50 -3.19 -3.94
CA TYR A 74 2.85 -3.52 -4.39
C TYR A 74 3.34 -2.59 -5.51
N GLU A 75 2.55 -2.42 -6.57
CA GLU A 75 2.89 -1.54 -7.70
C GLU A 75 3.09 -0.09 -7.26
N ALA A 76 2.21 0.43 -6.39
CA ALA A 76 2.36 1.77 -5.84
C ALA A 76 3.63 1.90 -4.98
N SER A 77 3.97 0.90 -4.16
CA SER A 77 5.22 0.86 -3.39
C SER A 77 6.45 0.84 -4.29
N ARG A 78 6.43 0.04 -5.36
CA ARG A 78 7.53 -0.01 -6.34
C ARG A 78 7.71 1.32 -7.06
N ARG A 79 6.61 1.96 -7.49
CA ARG A 79 6.63 3.31 -8.09
C ARG A 79 7.19 4.35 -7.11
N TYR A 80 6.79 4.30 -5.84
CA TYR A 80 7.34 5.17 -4.80
C TYR A 80 8.86 4.96 -4.65
N ALA A 81 9.32 3.72 -4.50
CA ALA A 81 10.73 3.40 -4.33
C ALA A 81 11.61 3.89 -5.50
N ARG A 82 11.14 3.75 -6.76
CA ARG A 82 11.85 4.28 -7.94
C ARG A 82 12.02 5.79 -7.87
N ARG A 83 10.97 6.53 -7.46
CA ARG A 83 11.03 7.98 -7.30
C ARG A 83 12.06 8.39 -6.24
N GLN A 84 12.17 7.62 -5.14
CA GLN A 84 13.14 7.90 -4.07
C GLN A 84 14.58 7.54 -4.46
N ALA A 85 14.80 6.54 -5.32
CA ALA A 85 16.13 6.06 -5.71
C ALA A 85 16.84 6.93 -6.76
N GLY A 86 16.14 7.89 -7.38
CA GLY A 86 16.69 8.73 -8.44
C GLY A 86 17.03 7.94 -9.74
N PRO A 87 17.52 8.63 -10.79
CA PRO A 87 17.68 8.06 -12.13
C PRO A 87 18.76 6.97 -12.28
N SER A 88 19.51 6.63 -11.23
CA SER A 88 20.62 5.65 -11.31
C SER A 88 20.23 4.19 -10.97
N ALA A 89 18.99 3.91 -10.58
CA ALA A 89 18.57 2.61 -10.06
C ALA A 89 17.69 1.76 -11.00
N VAL A 90 17.44 2.20 -12.24
CA VAL A 90 16.57 1.48 -13.18
C VAL A 90 17.39 0.62 -14.15
N SER A 91 17.17 -0.69 -14.10
CA SER A 91 17.65 -1.61 -15.12
C SER A 91 16.89 -1.40 -16.45
N PRO A 92 17.53 -1.64 -17.61
CA PRO A 92 16.97 -1.30 -18.93
C PRO A 92 15.66 -2.01 -19.32
N ALA A 93 15.22 -3.02 -18.57
CA ALA A 93 14.09 -3.86 -18.96
C ALA A 93 12.70 -3.21 -18.75
N GLU A 94 12.58 -2.22 -17.88
CA GLU A 94 11.27 -1.66 -17.48
C GLU A 94 10.97 -0.27 -18.05
N ALA A 95 11.96 0.41 -18.64
CA ALA A 95 11.76 1.71 -19.29
C ALA A 95 10.87 1.64 -20.54
N ASN A 96 10.62 0.44 -21.08
CA ASN A 96 9.89 0.26 -22.32
C ASN A 96 8.35 0.16 -22.17
N SER A 97 7.80 0.20 -20.94
CA SER A 97 6.35 0.09 -20.75
C SER A 97 5.63 1.44 -20.62
N GLU A 98 6.34 2.53 -20.32
CA GLU A 98 5.73 3.87 -20.18
C GLU A 98 5.67 4.64 -21.51
N LYS A 99 6.49 4.30 -22.51
CA LYS A 99 6.45 4.95 -23.83
C LYS A 99 5.32 4.43 -24.75
N VAL A 100 4.80 3.23 -24.49
CA VAL A 100 3.80 2.60 -25.38
C VAL A 100 2.41 3.26 -25.29
N LYS A 101 2.07 3.94 -24.19
CA LYS A 101 0.71 4.51 -24.04
C LYS A 101 0.49 5.88 -24.69
N GLU A 102 1.54 6.60 -25.06
CA GLU A 102 1.41 7.97 -25.60
C GLU A 102 1.46 8.01 -27.15
N GLU A 103 2.07 7.02 -27.80
CA GLU A 103 2.09 6.95 -29.28
C GLU A 103 0.77 6.45 -29.91
N ASP A 104 -0.05 5.66 -29.19
CA ASP A 104 -1.35 5.17 -29.70
C ASP A 104 -2.48 6.23 -29.63
N ALA A 105 -2.27 7.35 -28.92
CA ALA A 105 -3.28 8.41 -28.77
C ALA A 105 -3.16 9.53 -29.83
N ASN A 106 -2.14 9.50 -30.68
CA ASN A 106 -1.89 10.54 -31.68
C ASN A 106 -2.01 10.05 -33.13
N LEU A 107 -2.66 8.90 -33.33
CA LEU A 107 -3.01 8.38 -34.65
C LEU A 107 -4.48 7.95 -34.73
N ALA A 108 -5.38 8.86 -34.34
CA ALA A 108 -6.81 8.79 -34.63
C ALA A 108 -7.35 10.17 -35.04
#